data_AF-A0A2H3TLV1-F1
#
_entry.id   AF-A0A2H3TLV1-F1
#
_cell.length_a   1.000
_cell.length_b   1.000
_cell.length_c   1.000
_cell.angle_alpha   90.00
_cell.angle_beta   90.00
_cell.angle_gamma   90.00
#
_symmetry.space_group_name_H-M   'P 1'
#
loop_
_entity.id
_entity.type
_entity.pdbx_description
1 polymer ?
#
loop_
_entity_poly.entity_id
_entity_poly.type
_entity_poly.pdbx_seq_one_letter_code
_entity_poly.pdbx_strand_id
1 'polypeptide(L)'
;MAAGPTLSASPWVLSITLRISRQHPELVLSAIVTAGHPMEGHWAWVARYPSITYYAMLVLLELVPTWLYMLVAVKGRGMRRHEELLEEMRHNRRWEVIRAVDTGLLELKWEDIRMLPVKTLAIAAEGIDDAEAVRRMGREMPVEGSLGAVVGGAVHTWNLQKPKLFSDVIRAWIEQSALPASLEILK
;
A
#
# COMPACT_ATOMS: atom_id res chain seq x y z
N MET A 1 15.78 -27.44 -25.89
CA MET A 1 15.79 -26.61 -24.67
C MET A 1 15.05 -25.33 -25.00
N ALA A 2 13.75 -25.28 -24.71
CA ALA A 2 12.95 -24.09 -24.94
C ALA A 2 13.15 -23.15 -23.74
N ALA A 3 13.67 -21.95 -24.00
CA ALA A 3 13.68 -20.89 -23.03
C ALA A 3 12.23 -20.58 -22.64
N GLY A 4 11.89 -20.80 -21.37
CA GLY A 4 10.58 -20.42 -20.82
C GLY A 4 10.36 -18.92 -20.96
N PRO A 5 9.10 -18.45 -20.99
CA PRO A 5 8.81 -17.04 -21.11
C PRO A 5 9.45 -16.30 -19.94
N THR A 6 10.42 -15.45 -20.24
CA THR A 6 10.90 -14.42 -19.33
C THR A 6 9.70 -13.55 -18.98
N LEU A 7 9.22 -13.66 -17.73
CA LEU A 7 8.27 -12.73 -17.15
C LEU A 7 8.93 -11.35 -17.19
N SER A 8 8.69 -10.61 -18.28
CA SER A 8 8.89 -9.18 -18.35
C SER A 8 8.19 -8.60 -17.13
N ALA A 9 8.96 -8.06 -16.18
CA ALA A 9 8.43 -7.34 -15.04
C ALA A 9 7.55 -6.19 -15.57
N SER A 10 6.26 -6.47 -15.62
CA SER A 10 5.26 -5.60 -16.18
C SER A 10 4.91 -4.56 -15.09
N PRO A 11 4.57 -3.31 -15.45
CA PRO A 11 4.46 -2.16 -14.52
C PRO A 11 3.39 -2.24 -13.42
N TRP A 12 2.88 -3.42 -13.09
CA TRP A 12 1.55 -3.62 -12.52
C TRP A 12 1.49 -3.91 -11.03
N VAL A 13 2.42 -3.42 -10.21
CA VAL A 13 2.57 -4.01 -8.87
C VAL A 13 1.74 -3.32 -7.77
N LEU A 14 1.41 -2.02 -7.85
CA LEU A 14 0.88 -1.32 -6.66
C LEU A 14 -0.60 -0.96 -6.63
N SER A 15 -1.36 -1.15 -7.71
CA SER A 15 -2.82 -0.95 -7.64
C SER A 15 -3.60 -1.99 -8.44
N ILE A 16 -3.16 -3.25 -8.34
CA ILE A 16 -3.87 -4.38 -8.93
C ILE A 16 -5.32 -4.39 -8.44
N THR A 17 -5.54 -4.20 -7.13
CA THR A 17 -6.88 -4.19 -6.55
C THR A 17 -7.78 -3.11 -7.16
N LEU A 18 -7.40 -1.83 -7.13
CA LEU A 18 -8.26 -0.76 -7.69
C LEU A 18 -8.43 -0.90 -9.19
N ARG A 19 -7.40 -1.36 -9.90
CA ARG A 19 -7.49 -1.59 -11.33
C ARG A 19 -8.44 -2.72 -11.68
N ILE A 20 -8.34 -3.88 -11.03
CA ILE A 20 -9.27 -4.99 -11.24
C ILE A 20 -10.69 -4.56 -10.87
N SER A 21 -10.87 -3.87 -9.73
CA SER A 21 -12.16 -3.30 -9.35
C SER A 21 -12.76 -2.37 -10.41
N ARG A 22 -11.93 -1.65 -11.16
CA ARG A 22 -12.38 -0.74 -12.24
C ARG A 22 -12.63 -1.46 -13.57
N GLN A 23 -11.75 -2.39 -13.95
CA GLN A 23 -11.76 -3.03 -15.27
C GLN A 23 -12.64 -4.28 -15.33
N HIS A 24 -12.75 -4.99 -14.21
CA HIS A 24 -13.47 -6.25 -14.05
C HIS A 24 -14.28 -6.27 -12.73
N PRO A 25 -15.19 -5.30 -12.52
CA PRO A 25 -15.95 -5.19 -11.28
C PRO A 25 -16.77 -6.44 -10.95
N GLU A 26 -17.20 -7.19 -11.96
CA GLU A 26 -17.94 -8.45 -11.82
C GLU A 26 -17.17 -9.53 -11.06
N LEU A 27 -15.83 -9.40 -10.96
CA LEU A 27 -14.96 -10.34 -10.26
C LEU A 27 -14.65 -9.90 -8.82
N VAL A 28 -15.07 -8.70 -8.40
CA VAL A 28 -14.70 -8.11 -7.11
C VAL A 28 -15.93 -7.82 -6.26
N LEU A 29 -16.09 -8.57 -5.17
CA LEU A 29 -17.18 -8.35 -4.21
C LEU A 29 -17.02 -7.03 -3.44
N SER A 30 -15.81 -6.77 -2.96
CA SER A 30 -15.41 -5.54 -2.29
C SER A 30 -13.88 -5.45 -2.27
N ALA A 31 -13.34 -4.26 -2.07
CA ALA A 31 -11.90 -4.02 -2.08
C ALA A 31 -11.40 -3.43 -0.75
N ILE A 32 -10.18 -3.82 -0.37
CA ILE A 32 -9.41 -3.17 0.69
C ILE A 32 -8.08 -2.75 0.08
N VAL A 33 -7.68 -1.50 0.31
CA VAL A 33 -6.40 -0.97 -0.14
C VAL A 33 -5.70 -0.21 0.98
N THR A 34 -4.38 -0.38 1.07
CA THR A 34 -3.52 0.35 2.00
C THR A 34 -2.69 1.36 1.23
N ALA A 35 -2.73 2.64 1.61
CA ALA A 35 -2.04 3.74 0.92
C ALA A 35 -2.30 3.79 -0.60
N GLY A 36 -3.48 3.36 -1.06
CA GLY A 36 -3.82 3.21 -2.47
C GLY A 36 -4.33 4.48 -3.15
N HIS A 37 -3.94 5.67 -2.67
CA HIS A 37 -4.45 6.94 -3.20
C HIS A 37 -3.69 7.38 -4.46
N PRO A 38 -4.32 8.19 -5.35
CA PRO A 38 -3.61 8.91 -6.39
C PRO A 38 -2.42 9.68 -5.82
N MET A 39 -1.25 9.54 -6.43
CA MET A 39 -0.04 10.20 -5.94
C MET A 39 -0.10 11.72 -6.19
N GLU A 40 0.14 12.50 -5.14
CA GLU A 40 0.22 13.96 -5.20
C GLU A 40 1.51 14.49 -4.53
N GLY A 41 1.81 15.77 -4.75
CA GLY A 41 2.88 16.48 -4.06
C GLY A 41 4.25 15.82 -4.13
N HIS A 42 4.90 15.66 -2.97
CA HIS A 42 6.25 15.13 -2.85
C HIS A 42 6.32 13.63 -3.23
N TRP A 43 5.30 12.83 -2.90
CA TRP A 43 5.25 11.43 -3.28
C TRP A 43 5.13 11.25 -4.81
N ALA A 44 4.32 12.08 -5.48
CA ALA A 44 4.28 12.11 -6.94
C ALA A 44 5.63 12.53 -7.55
N TRP A 45 6.34 13.46 -6.92
CA TRP A 45 7.67 13.86 -7.38
C TRP A 45 8.69 12.73 -7.24
N VAL A 46 8.71 12.00 -6.11
CA VAL A 46 9.60 10.85 -5.92
C VAL A 46 9.29 9.75 -6.95
N ALA A 47 8.02 9.40 -7.11
CA ALA A 47 7.59 8.37 -8.07
C ALA A 47 7.91 8.72 -9.53
N ARG A 48 8.04 10.01 -9.89
CA ARG A 48 8.50 10.43 -11.24
C ARG A 48 9.94 10.07 -11.53
N TYR A 49 10.75 9.84 -10.49
CA TYR A 49 12.17 9.50 -10.62
C TYR A 49 12.46 8.19 -9.88
N PRO A 50 12.15 7.03 -10.47
CA PRO A 50 12.34 5.73 -9.80
C PRO A 50 13.77 5.45 -9.33
N SER A 51 14.76 6.16 -9.89
CA SER A 51 16.14 6.14 -9.39
C SER A 51 16.24 6.59 -7.94
N ILE A 52 15.44 7.57 -7.50
CA ILE A 52 15.42 8.05 -6.11
C ILE A 52 15.01 6.90 -5.20
N THR A 53 13.87 6.25 -5.48
CA THR A 53 13.38 5.10 -4.72
C THR A 53 14.40 3.95 -4.74
N TYR A 54 14.97 3.65 -5.90
CA TYR A 54 15.95 2.57 -6.07
C TYR A 54 17.19 2.77 -5.20
N TYR A 55 17.78 3.97 -5.22
CA TYR A 55 18.97 4.26 -4.41
C TYR A 55 18.63 4.41 -2.93
N ALA A 56 17.48 4.98 -2.57
CA ALA A 56 17.02 5.02 -1.18
C ALA A 56 16.87 3.60 -0.60
N MET A 57 16.26 2.68 -1.36
CA MET A 57 16.15 1.28 -0.97
C MET A 57 17.51 0.57 -0.93
N LEU A 58 18.45 0.89 -1.84
CA LEU A 58 19.81 0.35 -1.80
C LEU A 58 20.50 0.75 -0.50
N VAL A 59 20.44 2.02 -0.12
CA VAL A 59 21.01 2.49 1.15
C VAL A 59 20.38 1.76 2.32
N LEU A 60 19.04 1.73 2.38
CA LEU A 60 18.32 1.11 3.50
C LEU A 60 18.56 -0.39 3.63
N LEU A 61 18.68 -1.11 2.52
CA LEU A 61 18.71 -2.58 2.53
C LEU A 61 20.13 -3.15 2.53
N GLU A 62 21.09 -2.48 1.88
CA GLU A 62 22.46 -2.98 1.71
C GLU A 62 23.48 -2.26 2.60
N LEU A 63 23.33 -0.95 2.82
CA LEU A 63 24.32 -0.16 3.57
C LEU A 63 23.99 -0.08 5.06
N VAL A 64 22.71 -0.09 5.44
CA VAL A 64 22.31 -0.11 6.84
C VAL A 64 22.50 -1.53 7.40
N PRO A 65 23.29 -1.71 8.48
CA PRO A 65 23.45 -3.02 9.10
C PRO A 65 22.11 -3.57 9.59
N THR A 66 21.86 -4.86 9.36
CA THR A 66 20.61 -5.53 9.74
C THR A 66 20.24 -5.30 11.20
N TRP A 67 21.19 -5.34 12.13
CA TRP A 67 20.91 -5.11 13.56
C TRP A 67 20.35 -3.70 13.83
N LEU A 68 20.83 -2.69 13.09
CA LEU A 68 20.40 -1.30 13.25
C LEU A 68 19.01 -1.10 12.65
N TYR A 69 18.78 -1.67 11.46
CA TYR A 69 17.45 -1.73 10.84
C TYR A 69 16.43 -2.35 11.80
N MET A 70 16.75 -3.54 12.34
CA MET A 70 15.86 -4.27 13.24
C MET A 70 15.66 -3.55 14.57
N LEU A 71 16.69 -2.87 15.09
CA LEU A 71 16.56 -2.03 16.29
C LEU A 71 15.53 -0.91 16.08
N VAL A 72 15.64 -0.17 14.97
CA VAL A 72 14.71 0.93 14.66
C VAL A 72 13.30 0.39 14.39
N ALA A 73 13.17 -0.68 13.60
CA ALA A 73 11.87 -1.24 13.26
C ALA A 73 11.16 -1.83 14.48
N VAL A 74 11.84 -2.67 15.26
CA VAL A 74 11.24 -3.38 16.39
C VAL A 74 11.10 -2.48 17.61
N LYS A 75 12.18 -1.85 18.07
CA LYS A 75 12.12 -1.01 19.29
C LYS A 75 11.60 0.39 19.02
N GLY A 76 11.99 1.00 17.91
CA GLY A 76 11.60 2.38 17.58
C GLY A 76 10.20 2.50 17.01
N ARG A 77 9.74 1.53 16.21
CA ARG A 77 8.42 1.56 15.56
C ARG A 77 7.45 0.50 16.08
N GLY A 78 7.87 -0.40 16.97
CA GLY A 78 6.99 -1.43 17.55
C GLY A 78 6.61 -2.54 16.57
N MET A 79 7.37 -2.73 15.49
CA MET A 79 7.10 -3.79 14.52
C MET A 79 7.52 -5.15 15.09
N ARG A 80 6.82 -6.21 14.70
CA ARG A 80 7.33 -7.57 14.90
C ARG A 80 8.67 -7.75 14.20
N ARG A 81 9.53 -8.60 14.75
CA ARG A 81 10.80 -8.98 14.13
C ARG A 81 10.52 -9.72 12.80
N HIS A 82 11.26 -9.40 11.72
CA HIS A 82 10.95 -9.82 10.35
C HIS A 82 12.19 -9.92 9.44
N GLU A 83 13.23 -10.67 9.82
CA GLU A 83 14.41 -10.83 8.96
C GLU A 83 14.11 -11.45 7.59
N GLU A 84 13.21 -12.44 7.54
CA GLU A 84 12.82 -13.09 6.28
C GLU A 84 12.25 -12.08 5.28
N LEU A 85 11.43 -11.12 5.75
CA LEU A 85 10.93 -10.05 4.89
C LEU A 85 12.07 -9.14 4.40
N LEU A 86 13.07 -8.86 5.25
CA LEU A 86 14.21 -8.04 4.84
C LEU A 86 15.04 -8.74 3.75
N GLU A 87 15.23 -10.05 3.84
CA GLU A 87 15.88 -10.87 2.81
C GLU A 87 15.09 -10.87 1.49
N GLU A 88 13.78 -11.04 1.56
CA GLU A 88 12.89 -10.93 0.41
C GLU A 88 12.93 -9.53 -0.23
N MET A 89 12.95 -8.47 0.58
CA MET A 89 13.08 -7.09 0.09
C MET A 89 14.40 -6.89 -0.67
N ARG A 90 15.53 -7.45 -0.16
CA ARG A 90 16.82 -7.41 -0.87
C ARG A 90 16.76 -8.18 -2.19
N HIS A 91 16.20 -9.38 -2.18
CA HIS A 91 16.06 -10.21 -3.37
C HIS A 91 15.19 -9.56 -4.45
N ASN A 92 14.13 -8.87 -4.04
CA ASN A 92 13.15 -8.23 -4.92
C ASN A 92 13.50 -6.78 -5.30
N ARG A 93 14.61 -6.21 -4.80
CA ARG A 93 15.08 -4.83 -5.10
C ARG A 93 15.65 -4.68 -6.52
N ARG A 94 14.88 -5.11 -7.53
CA ARG A 94 15.27 -5.04 -8.94
C ARG A 94 14.84 -3.71 -9.53
N TRP A 95 15.66 -3.15 -10.40
CA TRP A 95 15.39 -1.87 -11.06
C TRP A 95 14.04 -1.89 -11.79
N GLU A 96 13.76 -2.98 -12.49
CA GLU A 96 12.55 -3.16 -13.28
C GLU A 96 11.31 -3.17 -12.40
N VAL A 97 11.38 -3.78 -11.22
CA VAL A 97 10.27 -3.85 -10.25
C VAL A 97 10.01 -2.47 -9.65
N ILE A 98 11.05 -1.75 -9.23
CA ILE A 98 10.88 -0.41 -8.64
C ILE A 98 10.36 0.58 -9.68
N ARG A 99 10.94 0.57 -10.89
CA ARG A 99 10.46 1.41 -11.99
C ARG A 99 9.01 1.08 -12.35
N ALA A 100 8.66 -0.19 -12.40
CA ALA A 100 7.30 -0.67 -12.62
C ALA A 100 6.32 -0.10 -11.58
N VAL A 101 6.62 -0.28 -10.29
CA VAL A 101 5.82 0.23 -9.16
C VAL A 101 5.62 1.73 -9.25
N ASP A 102 6.73 2.49 -9.34
CA ASP A 102 6.70 3.95 -9.27
C ASP A 102 5.97 4.57 -10.47
N THR A 103 6.14 4.01 -11.67
CA THR A 103 5.39 4.46 -12.85
C THR A 103 3.90 4.12 -12.75
N GLY A 104 3.56 2.91 -12.29
CA GLY A 104 2.17 2.49 -12.08
C GLY A 104 1.45 3.33 -11.01
N LEU A 105 2.17 3.79 -9.98
CA LEU A 105 1.67 4.70 -8.96
C LEU A 105 1.19 6.05 -9.53
N LEU A 106 1.82 6.51 -10.61
CA LEU A 106 1.47 7.77 -11.27
C LEU A 106 0.29 7.65 -12.25
N GLU A 107 -0.11 6.43 -12.60
CA GLU A 107 -1.22 6.18 -13.51
C GLU A 107 -2.59 6.39 -12.85
N LEU A 108 -2.68 6.16 -11.53
CA LEU A 108 -3.92 6.28 -10.78
C LEU A 108 -4.29 7.74 -10.55
N LYS A 109 -5.49 8.14 -11.00
CA LYS A 109 -5.98 9.51 -10.88
C LYS A 109 -7.24 9.59 -10.02
N TRP A 110 -7.58 10.79 -9.58
CA TRP A 110 -8.83 11.03 -8.83
C TRP A 110 -10.08 10.72 -9.64
N GLU A 111 -10.04 10.91 -10.96
CA GLU A 111 -11.13 10.51 -11.84
C GLU A 111 -11.39 9.00 -11.75
N ASP A 112 -10.34 8.18 -11.64
CA ASP A 112 -10.50 6.73 -11.46
C ASP A 112 -11.13 6.38 -10.10
N ILE A 113 -10.82 7.14 -9.05
CA ILE A 113 -11.42 6.96 -7.71
C ILE A 113 -12.91 7.30 -7.74
N ARG A 114 -13.29 8.40 -8.40
CA ARG A 114 -14.69 8.83 -8.53
C ARG A 114 -15.54 7.91 -9.40
N MET A 115 -14.90 7.11 -10.26
CA MET A 115 -15.56 6.13 -11.12
C MET A 115 -15.45 4.70 -10.59
N LEU A 116 -14.90 4.49 -9.39
CA LEU A 116 -14.65 3.15 -8.86
C LEU A 116 -15.98 2.44 -8.54
N PRO A 117 -16.34 1.36 -9.26
CA PRO A 117 -17.69 0.77 -9.18
C PRO A 117 -17.85 -0.27 -8.06
N VAL A 118 -16.86 -0.40 -7.18
CA VAL A 118 -16.81 -1.44 -6.13
C VAL A 118 -16.70 -0.79 -4.75
N LYS A 119 -17.46 -1.31 -3.78
CA LYS A 119 -17.36 -0.91 -2.37
C LYS A 119 -15.93 -1.10 -1.88
N THR A 120 -15.31 -0.01 -1.41
CA THR A 120 -13.87 -0.01 -1.14
C THR A 120 -13.54 0.61 0.22
N LEU A 121 -12.63 -0.05 0.95
CA LEU A 121 -12.02 0.47 2.17
C LEU A 121 -10.58 0.89 1.87
N ALA A 122 -10.30 2.20 1.96
CA ALA A 122 -8.96 2.75 1.84
C ALA A 122 -8.39 3.04 3.24
N ILE A 123 -7.16 2.59 3.52
CA ILE A 123 -6.54 2.70 4.84
C ILE A 123 -5.16 3.36 4.74
N ALA A 124 -4.90 4.38 5.56
CA ALA A 124 -3.59 4.99 5.74
C ALA A 124 -3.00 4.67 7.11
N ALA A 125 -1.69 4.50 7.18
CA ALA A 125 -0.94 4.56 8.43
C ALA A 125 -0.49 6.01 8.69
N GLU A 126 -0.97 6.60 9.80
CA GLU A 126 -0.81 8.03 10.10
C GLU A 126 0.63 8.56 10.06
N GLY A 127 1.61 7.73 10.42
CA GLY A 127 2.98 8.18 10.65
C GLY A 127 3.82 8.41 9.39
N ILE A 128 3.38 7.93 8.22
CA ILE A 128 4.14 8.03 6.95
C ILE A 128 3.23 8.26 5.74
N ASP A 129 2.04 7.64 5.71
CA ASP A 129 1.15 7.73 4.55
C ASP A 129 0.46 9.10 4.48
N ASP A 130 -0.05 9.44 3.29
CA ASP A 130 -0.90 10.62 3.13
C ASP A 130 -2.32 10.33 3.65
N ALA A 131 -2.50 10.53 4.95
CA ALA A 131 -3.78 10.33 5.62
C ALA A 131 -4.88 11.22 5.03
N GLU A 132 -4.56 12.43 4.57
CA GLU A 132 -5.57 13.32 3.98
C GLU A 132 -5.98 12.87 2.59
N ALA A 133 -5.05 12.36 1.78
CA ALA A 133 -5.40 11.74 0.51
C ALA A 133 -6.30 10.51 0.72
N VAL A 134 -6.02 9.65 1.70
CA VAL A 134 -6.90 8.51 1.98
C VAL A 134 -8.28 8.95 2.50
N ARG A 135 -8.34 10.01 3.32
CA ARG A 135 -9.61 10.63 3.73
C ARG A 135 -10.40 11.14 2.54
N ARG A 136 -9.73 11.83 1.61
CA ARG A 136 -10.33 12.30 0.37
C ARG A 136 -10.83 11.16 -0.50
N MET A 137 -10.11 10.04 -0.60
CA MET A 137 -10.63 8.83 -1.27
C MET A 137 -11.95 8.37 -0.65
N GLY A 138 -12.03 8.31 0.68
CA GLY A 138 -13.27 7.95 1.39
C GLY A 138 -14.48 8.78 0.97
N ARG A 139 -14.27 10.09 0.76
CA ARG A 139 -15.30 11.04 0.34
C ARG A 139 -15.64 10.99 -1.15
N GLU A 140 -14.66 10.67 -1.99
CA GLU A 140 -14.81 10.73 -3.46
C GLU A 140 -15.23 9.40 -4.10
N MET A 141 -15.13 8.27 -3.38
CA MET A 141 -15.59 6.98 -3.90
C MET A 141 -17.13 6.94 -4.01
N PRO A 142 -17.70 6.52 -5.15
CA PRO A 142 -19.12 6.70 -5.42
C PRO A 142 -20.03 5.63 -4.78
N VAL A 143 -19.47 4.48 -4.40
CA VAL A 143 -20.26 3.34 -3.89
C VAL A 143 -20.54 3.51 -2.40
N GLU A 144 -21.82 3.44 -2.04
CA GLU A 144 -22.27 3.52 -0.65
C GLU A 144 -21.57 2.47 0.24
N GLY A 145 -21.15 2.92 1.42
CA GLY A 145 -20.39 2.10 2.36
C GLY A 145 -18.90 1.94 2.02
N SER A 146 -18.40 2.62 0.98
CA SER A 146 -16.97 2.87 0.82
C SER A 146 -16.47 3.83 1.89
N LEU A 147 -15.25 3.63 2.38
CA LEU A 147 -14.71 4.35 3.53
C LEU A 147 -13.23 4.66 3.36
N GLY A 148 -12.82 5.82 3.88
CA GLY A 148 -11.43 6.11 4.21
C GLY A 148 -11.21 5.92 5.70
N ALA A 149 -10.09 5.31 6.09
CA ALA A 149 -9.74 5.09 7.48
C ALA A 149 -8.25 5.34 7.74
N VAL A 150 -7.93 5.74 8.96
CA VAL A 150 -6.55 5.96 9.41
C VAL A 150 -6.24 5.07 10.62
N VAL A 151 -5.06 4.45 10.61
CA VAL A 151 -4.50 3.72 11.73
C VAL A 151 -3.56 4.66 12.50
N GLY A 152 -4.02 5.13 13.66
CA GLY A 152 -3.28 6.07 14.49
C GLY A 152 -1.93 5.52 14.99
N GLY A 153 -0.90 6.36 14.95
CA GLY A 153 0.47 6.05 15.40
C GLY A 153 1.15 4.91 14.64
N ALA A 154 0.65 4.56 13.45
CA ALA A 154 1.16 3.44 12.67
C ALA A 154 2.14 3.87 11.58
N VAL A 155 3.03 2.93 11.20
CA VAL A 155 3.92 3.06 10.03
C VAL A 155 3.33 2.34 8.83
N HIS A 156 3.83 2.62 7.62
CA HIS A 156 3.33 2.03 6.36
C HIS A 156 3.06 0.51 6.45
N THR A 157 4.00 -0.27 6.98
CA THR A 157 3.86 -1.71 7.24
C THR A 157 3.18 -2.01 8.59
N TRP A 158 2.01 -1.40 8.83
CA TRP A 158 1.29 -1.49 10.11
C TRP A 158 0.75 -2.90 10.39
N ASN A 159 0.64 -3.76 9.38
CA ASN A 159 0.35 -5.19 9.55
C ASN A 159 1.40 -5.89 10.44
N LEU A 160 2.66 -5.43 10.41
CA LEU A 160 3.72 -5.95 11.28
C LEU A 160 3.71 -5.31 12.66
N GLN A 161 3.18 -4.09 12.79
CA GLN A 161 3.11 -3.34 14.05
C GLN A 161 1.87 -3.70 14.88
N LYS A 162 0.70 -3.78 14.24
CA LYS A 162 -0.61 -4.05 14.85
C LYS A 162 -1.32 -5.21 14.13
N PRO A 163 -0.75 -6.43 14.10
CA PRO A 163 -1.26 -7.55 13.32
C PRO A 163 -2.67 -8.00 13.72
N LYS A 164 -3.01 -7.90 15.01
CA LYS A 164 -4.35 -8.23 15.49
C LYS A 164 -5.38 -7.25 14.92
N LEU A 165 -5.10 -5.95 15.03
CA LEU A 165 -5.94 -4.92 14.41
C LEU A 165 -6.06 -5.13 12.90
N PHE A 166 -4.95 -5.42 12.20
CA PHE A 166 -4.98 -5.73 10.77
C PHE A 166 -5.95 -6.87 10.47
N SER A 167 -5.83 -8.00 11.16
CA SER A 167 -6.72 -9.14 10.98
C SER A 167 -8.18 -8.83 11.30
N ASP A 168 -8.45 -8.04 12.34
CA ASP A 168 -9.80 -7.69 12.75
C ASP A 168 -10.46 -6.74 11.75
N VAL A 169 -9.69 -5.85 11.11
CA VAL A 169 -10.17 -4.98 10.02
C VAL A 169 -10.56 -5.79 8.80
N ILE A 170 -9.67 -6.70 8.34
CA ILE A 170 -9.97 -7.57 7.19
C ILE A 170 -11.23 -8.40 7.47
N ARG A 171 -11.32 -9.00 8.67
CA ARG A 171 -12.48 -9.79 9.08
C ARG A 171 -13.75 -8.94 9.05
N ALA A 172 -13.74 -7.79 9.72
CA ALA A 172 -14.92 -6.93 9.81
C ALA A 172 -15.40 -6.47 8.42
N TRP A 173 -14.48 -6.17 7.51
CA TRP A 173 -14.82 -5.80 6.15
C TRP A 173 -15.48 -6.94 5.36
N ILE A 174 -14.91 -8.15 5.43
CA ILE A 174 -15.44 -9.34 4.75
C ILE A 174 -16.81 -9.74 5.32
N GLU A 175 -16.94 -9.74 6.64
CA GLU A 175 -18.16 -10.11 7.36
C GLU A 175 -19.22 -8.99 7.36
N GLN A 176 -18.90 -7.82 6.80
CA GLN A 176 -19.76 -6.63 6.81
C GLN A 176 -20.18 -6.19 8.22
N SER A 177 -19.30 -6.40 9.20
CA SER A 177 -19.51 -6.00 10.59
C SER A 177 -18.84 -4.65 10.88
N ALA A 178 -19.05 -4.12 12.08
CA ALA A 178 -18.46 -2.84 12.48
C ALA A 178 -16.93 -2.91 12.47
N LEU A 179 -16.30 -1.94 11.80
CA LEU A 179 -14.85 -1.80 11.82
C LEU A 179 -14.35 -1.53 13.26
N PRO A 180 -13.14 -1.99 13.62
CA PRO A 180 -12.57 -1.77 14.95
C PRO A 180 -12.54 -0.28 15.33
N ALA A 181 -13.00 0.04 16.55
CA ALA A 181 -13.10 1.42 17.04
C ALA A 181 -11.75 2.17 17.13
N SER A 182 -10.63 1.46 17.05
CA SER A 182 -9.29 2.03 16.99
C SER A 182 -8.93 2.59 15.61
N LEU A 183 -9.75 2.37 14.58
CA LEU A 183 -9.63 3.06 13.31
C LEU A 183 -10.33 4.42 13.40
N GLU A 184 -9.65 5.46 12.94
CA GLU A 184 -10.29 6.74 12.67
C GLU A 184 -11.01 6.62 11.32
N ILE A 185 -12.31 6.31 11.34
CA ILE A 185 -13.15 6.23 10.14
C ILE A 185 -13.63 7.63 9.80
N LEU A 186 -13.42 8.05 8.55
CA LEU A 186 -13.73 9.39 8.12
C LEU A 186 -14.59 9.34 6.87
N LYS A 187 -15.80 9.90 7.00
CA LYS A 187 -16.80 10.05 5.94
C LYS A 187 -16.68 11.40 5.26
#